data_AF-A0A9W9ZGX9-F1
#
_entry.id   AF-A0A9W9ZGX9-F1
#
_cell.length_a   1.000
_cell.length_b   1.000
_cell.length_c   1.000
_cell.angle_alpha   90.00
_cell.angle_beta   90.00
_cell.angle_gamma   90.00
#
_symmetry.space_group_name_H-M   'P 1'
#
loop_
_entity.id
_entity.type
_entity.pdbx_description
1 polymer ?
#
loop_
_entity_poly.entity_id
_entity_poly.type
_entity_poly.pdbx_seq_one_letter_code
_entity_poly.pdbx_strand_id
1 'polypeptide(L)'
;MVWLSVESMTKTQSLRSILDHFTSTRNVNVDPAAKQTARDFIVKTFKDHGLHTWTEEFRSNQDKYPGVNVVGQLPGRYTGTSDDKIVVIGSHYDSVQTSPGVDDNGSGITALLQALKLYTSPGAVVMETILNYNNTPNSQIFPPVYQKYFPQAYQRLSINKFRGDFLTVVGRSYDDGKLISGISNAFKKMKTSPPLHLVSQEFER
;
A
#
# COMPACT_ATOMS: atom_id res chain seq x y z
N MET A 1 28.58 -25.92 18.20
CA MET A 1 28.23 -25.14 17.00
C MET A 1 26.89 -25.66 16.51
N VAL A 2 25.80 -24.99 16.87
CA VAL A 2 24.43 -25.42 16.54
C VAL A 2 23.97 -24.56 15.37
N TRP A 3 23.67 -25.20 14.25
CA TRP A 3 22.98 -24.59 13.12
C TRP A 3 21.52 -24.40 13.53
N LEU A 4 21.09 -23.17 13.77
CA LEU A 4 19.68 -22.84 13.90
C LEU A 4 19.09 -22.72 12.50
N SER A 5 18.23 -23.67 12.15
CA SER A 5 17.43 -23.68 10.93
C SER A 5 16.60 -22.42 10.82
N VAL A 6 16.60 -21.79 9.63
CA VAL A 6 15.64 -20.74 9.27
C VAL A 6 14.26 -21.39 9.23
N GLU A 7 13.49 -21.26 10.31
CA GLU A 7 12.09 -21.68 10.32
C GLU A 7 11.30 -20.85 9.31
N SER A 8 10.53 -21.53 8.45
CA SER A 8 9.57 -20.87 7.57
C SER A 8 8.50 -20.20 8.43
N MET A 9 8.48 -18.85 8.47
CA MET A 9 7.43 -18.11 9.17
C MET A 9 6.06 -18.45 8.58
N THR A 10 5.05 -18.65 9.44
CA THR A 10 3.66 -18.66 8.98
C THR A 10 3.30 -17.30 8.37
N LYS A 11 2.28 -17.25 7.49
CA LYS A 11 1.81 -15.99 6.88
C LYS A 11 1.46 -14.92 7.92
N THR A 12 0.86 -15.33 9.04
CA THR A 12 0.52 -14.43 10.14
C THR A 12 1.76 -13.89 10.85
N GLN A 13 2.78 -14.73 11.09
CA GLN A 13 4.05 -14.28 11.67
C GLN A 13 4.79 -13.32 10.74
N SER A 14 4.78 -13.58 9.43
CA SER A 14 5.35 -12.68 8.41
C SER A 14 4.63 -11.33 8.37
N LEU A 15 3.29 -11.32 8.43
CA LEU A 15 2.52 -10.08 8.51
C LEU A 15 2.86 -9.27 9.76
N ARG A 16 2.95 -9.93 10.92
CA ARG A 16 3.30 -9.26 12.19
C ARG A 16 4.71 -8.68 12.15
N SER A 17 5.70 -9.42 11.67
CA SER A 17 7.07 -8.92 11.60
C SER A 17 7.21 -7.72 10.67
N ILE A 18 6.39 -7.63 9.62
CA ILE A 18 6.32 -6.43 8.79
C ILE A 18 5.62 -5.29 9.54
N LEU A 19 4.47 -5.57 10.17
CA LEU A 19 3.68 -4.57 10.88
C LEU A 19 4.45 -3.90 12.02
N ASP A 20 5.35 -4.62 12.68
CA ASP A 20 6.16 -4.11 13.79
C ASP A 20 6.99 -2.88 13.39
N HIS A 21 7.37 -2.74 12.11
CA HIS A 21 8.04 -1.55 11.57
C HIS A 21 7.12 -0.31 11.43
N PHE A 22 5.82 -0.47 11.62
CA PHE A 22 4.80 0.56 11.44
C PHE A 22 3.88 0.69 12.66
N THR A 23 4.38 0.37 13.85
CA THR A 23 3.64 0.48 15.12
C THR A 23 3.89 1.79 15.88
N SER A 24 4.92 2.56 15.51
CA SER A 24 5.27 3.85 16.14
C SER A 24 4.78 5.06 15.33
N THR A 25 4.71 6.23 15.95
CA THR A 25 4.45 7.50 15.25
C THR A 25 5.55 7.80 14.23
N ARG A 26 5.15 8.10 12.99
CA ARG A 26 6.03 8.36 11.84
C ARG A 26 5.75 9.75 11.26
N ASN A 27 5.57 10.72 12.15
CA ASN A 27 5.38 12.13 11.77
C ASN A 27 6.73 12.85 11.79
N VAL A 28 6.99 13.65 10.76
CA VAL A 28 8.27 14.37 10.61
C VAL A 28 8.57 15.36 11.74
N ASN A 29 7.54 15.90 12.41
CA ASN A 29 7.72 16.86 13.51
C ASN A 29 7.87 16.20 14.88
N VAL A 30 7.36 14.97 15.03
CA VAL A 30 7.32 14.26 16.32
C VAL A 30 8.44 13.24 16.41
N ASP A 31 8.58 12.42 15.38
CA ASP A 31 9.57 11.35 15.32
C ASP A 31 10.08 11.16 13.87
N PRO A 32 10.95 12.09 13.40
CA PRO A 32 11.54 11.98 12.07
C PRO A 32 12.43 10.73 11.92
N ALA A 33 13.01 10.21 13.02
CA ALA A 33 13.86 9.04 13.00
C ALA A 33 13.05 7.75 12.75
N ALA A 34 11.89 7.60 13.37
CA ALA A 34 10.97 6.51 13.09
C ALA A 34 10.43 6.59 11.65
N LYS A 35 10.09 7.80 11.17
CA LYS A 35 9.68 8.02 9.77
C LYS A 35 10.77 7.58 8.78
N GLN A 36 12.03 7.92 9.06
CA GLN A 36 13.16 7.50 8.23
C GLN A 36 13.37 5.98 8.30
N THR A 37 13.31 5.38 9.48
CA THR A 37 13.47 3.92 9.66
C THR A 37 12.40 3.13 8.89
N ALA A 38 11.15 3.60 8.92
CA ALA A 38 10.07 3.01 8.13
C ALA A 38 10.33 3.12 6.62
N ARG A 39 10.82 4.28 6.15
CA ARG A 39 11.20 4.49 4.74
C ARG A 39 12.33 3.55 4.33
N ASP A 40 13.37 3.44 5.13
CA ASP A 40 14.53 2.59 4.85
C ASP A 40 14.13 1.12 4.79
N PHE A 41 13.22 0.69 5.67
CA PHE A 41 12.66 -0.66 5.64
C PHE A 41 11.89 -0.94 4.34
N ILE A 42 11.09 0.00 3.85
CA ILE A 42 10.38 -0.12 2.56
C ILE A 42 11.38 -0.21 1.41
N VAL A 43 12.33 0.72 1.33
CA VAL A 43 13.36 0.75 0.29
C VAL A 43 14.16 -0.55 0.27
N LYS A 44 14.57 -1.03 1.45
CA LYS A 44 15.28 -2.30 1.58
C LYS A 44 14.41 -3.46 1.11
N THR A 45 13.16 -3.52 1.54
CA THR A 45 12.25 -4.60 1.14
C THR A 45 12.03 -4.62 -0.37
N PHE A 46 11.85 -3.45 -1.01
CA PHE A 46 11.72 -3.38 -2.47
C PHE A 46 12.97 -3.89 -3.18
N LYS A 47 14.16 -3.45 -2.76
CA LYS A 47 15.44 -3.90 -3.33
C LYS A 47 15.66 -5.40 -3.14
N ASP A 48 15.38 -5.93 -1.95
CA ASP A 48 15.52 -7.35 -1.64
C ASP A 48 14.60 -8.24 -2.51
N HIS A 49 13.51 -7.69 -3.03
CA HIS A 49 12.56 -8.37 -3.92
C HIS A 49 12.73 -8.00 -5.40
N GLY A 50 13.88 -7.39 -5.76
CA GLY A 50 14.25 -7.15 -7.15
C GLY A 50 13.52 -6.00 -7.83
N LEU A 51 12.88 -5.10 -7.07
CA LEU A 51 12.25 -3.91 -7.65
C LEU A 51 13.33 -2.88 -8.02
N HIS A 52 13.17 -2.27 -9.19
CA HIS A 52 13.86 -1.04 -9.51
C HIS A 52 13.30 0.07 -8.60
N THR A 53 14.11 0.53 -7.65
CA THR A 53 13.64 1.33 -6.51
C THR A 53 14.31 2.70 -6.50
N TRP A 54 13.52 3.77 -6.40
CA TRP A 54 13.98 5.14 -6.23
C TRP A 54 13.10 5.92 -5.26
N THR A 55 13.53 7.12 -4.90
CA THR A 55 12.77 8.07 -4.09
C THR A 55 12.48 9.33 -4.87
N GLU A 56 11.30 9.90 -4.68
CA GLU A 56 10.91 11.17 -5.29
C GLU A 56 10.60 12.20 -4.21
N GLU A 57 11.35 13.31 -4.24
CA GLU A 57 11.11 14.41 -3.31
C GLU A 57 10.13 15.41 -3.90
N PHE A 58 9.24 15.93 -3.06
CA PHE A 58 8.32 16.99 -3.44
C PHE A 58 8.19 18.04 -2.33
N ARG A 59 7.83 19.27 -2.71
CA ARG A 59 7.56 20.32 -1.74
C ARG A 59 6.28 19.99 -0.99
N SER A 60 6.38 19.81 0.33
CA SER A 60 5.21 19.62 1.18
C SER A 60 4.60 20.96 1.60
N ASN A 61 3.40 20.91 2.20
CA ASN A 61 2.79 22.06 2.88
C ASN A 61 3.49 22.42 4.20
N GLN A 62 4.55 21.70 4.58
CA GLN A 62 5.45 22.03 5.67
C GLN A 62 6.75 22.54 5.08
N ASP A 63 6.93 23.87 5.02
CA ASP A 63 8.05 24.52 4.31
C ASP A 63 9.44 24.01 4.72
N LYS A 64 9.58 23.43 5.92
CA LYS A 64 10.85 22.89 6.44
C LYS A 64 11.14 21.44 6.04
N TYR A 65 10.15 20.69 5.59
CA TYR A 65 10.27 19.25 5.41
C TYR A 65 9.73 18.83 4.05
N PRO A 66 10.59 18.47 3.07
CA PRO A 66 10.10 17.90 1.82
C PRO A 66 9.37 16.58 2.10
N GLY A 67 8.34 16.32 1.30
CA GLY A 67 7.74 14.99 1.22
C GLY A 67 8.66 14.09 0.41
N VAL A 68 8.68 12.80 0.72
CA VAL A 68 9.48 11.81 -0.01
C VAL A 68 8.64 10.58 -0.28
N ASN A 69 8.36 10.34 -1.54
CA ASN A 69 7.75 9.10 -2.01
C ASN A 69 8.83 8.04 -2.18
N VAL A 70 8.48 6.78 -1.94
CA VAL A 70 9.32 5.61 -2.27
C VAL A 70 8.62 4.88 -3.40
N VAL A 71 9.29 4.76 -4.54
CA VAL A 71 8.75 4.09 -5.71
C VAL A 71 9.56 2.83 -5.98
N GLY A 72 8.86 1.71 -6.08
CA GLY A 72 9.43 0.43 -6.50
C GLY A 72 8.69 -0.05 -7.73
N GLN A 73 9.41 -0.24 -8.84
CA GLN A 73 8.89 -0.78 -10.08
C GLN A 73 9.39 -2.21 -10.28
N LEU A 74 8.47 -3.15 -10.47
CA LEU A 74 8.80 -4.48 -10.96
C LEU A 74 8.61 -4.52 -12.48
N PRO A 75 9.67 -4.64 -13.29
CA PRO A 75 9.54 -4.64 -14.74
C PRO A 75 8.82 -5.92 -15.22
N GLY A 76 7.81 -5.74 -16.06
CA GLY A 76 7.20 -6.80 -16.85
C GLY A 76 7.91 -7.02 -18.20
N ARG A 77 7.49 -8.07 -18.92
CA ARG A 77 8.04 -8.44 -20.25
C ARG A 77 8.02 -7.29 -21.28
N TYR A 78 7.05 -6.38 -21.18
CA TYR A 78 6.84 -5.28 -22.12
C TYR A 78 7.22 -3.90 -21.56
N THR A 79 7.99 -3.86 -20.46
CA THR A 79 8.39 -2.59 -19.84
C THR A 79 9.09 -1.70 -20.87
N GLY A 80 8.61 -0.47 -21.04
CA GLY A 80 9.18 0.50 -21.97
C GLY A 80 8.81 0.30 -23.45
N THR A 81 7.87 -0.59 -23.79
CA THR A 81 7.34 -0.73 -25.16
C THR A 81 5.95 -0.10 -25.28
N SER A 82 5.40 -0.02 -26.50
CA SER A 82 4.01 0.41 -26.73
C SER A 82 2.96 -0.50 -26.08
N ASP A 83 3.35 -1.74 -25.78
CA ASP A 83 2.51 -2.73 -25.12
C ASP A 83 2.70 -2.74 -23.59
N ASP A 84 3.43 -1.78 -23.03
CA ASP A 84 3.60 -1.68 -21.59
C ASP A 84 2.25 -1.48 -20.88
N LYS A 85 2.10 -2.21 -19.76
CA LYS A 85 0.88 -2.29 -18.95
C LYS A 85 1.30 -2.16 -17.51
N ILE A 86 0.91 -1.03 -16.90
CA ILE A 86 1.29 -0.68 -15.54
C ILE A 86 0.07 -0.85 -14.63
N VAL A 87 0.24 -1.54 -13.51
CA VAL A 87 -0.73 -1.57 -12.41
C VAL A 87 -0.16 -0.85 -11.21
N VAL A 88 -1.00 -0.05 -10.55
CA VAL A 88 -0.60 0.79 -9.42
C VAL A 88 -1.25 0.29 -8.12
N ILE A 89 -0.50 0.05 -7.03
CA ILE A 89 -0.96 -0.35 -5.70
C ILE A 89 -0.39 0.61 -4.65
N GLY A 90 -1.18 1.42 -3.94
CA GLY A 90 -0.65 2.47 -3.05
C GLY A 90 -0.75 2.21 -1.55
N SER A 91 0.15 2.78 -0.73
CA SER A 91 -0.02 2.98 0.73
C SER A 91 0.95 4.02 1.29
N HIS A 92 0.53 4.87 2.24
CA HIS A 92 1.43 5.84 2.88
C HIS A 92 2.12 5.23 4.11
N TYR A 93 3.31 5.75 4.43
CA TYR A 93 4.13 5.26 5.54
C TYR A 93 4.30 6.28 6.65
N ASP A 94 3.82 7.51 6.49
CA ASP A 94 3.85 8.51 7.54
C ASP A 94 2.66 8.34 8.50
N SER A 95 2.58 9.22 9.50
CA SER A 95 1.43 9.27 10.39
C SER A 95 1.17 10.71 10.82
N VAL A 96 -0.01 10.96 11.36
CA VAL A 96 -0.29 12.21 12.08
C VAL A 96 0.51 12.29 13.38
N GLN A 97 0.63 13.49 13.95
CA GLN A 97 1.43 13.73 15.16
C GLN A 97 0.93 12.96 16.39
N THR A 98 -0.39 12.76 16.47
CA THR A 98 -1.08 12.26 17.68
C THR A 98 -1.34 10.75 17.65
N SER A 99 -0.93 10.05 16.60
CA SER A 99 -1.21 8.62 16.43
C SER A 99 -0.07 7.89 15.72
N PRO A 100 0.22 6.64 16.12
CA PRO A 100 1.14 5.77 15.38
C PRO A 100 0.62 5.42 13.98
N GLY A 101 -0.67 5.56 13.73
CA GLY A 101 -1.23 5.26 12.42
C GLY A 101 -0.98 3.80 12.01
N VAL A 102 -1.16 2.87 12.95
CA VAL A 102 -0.96 1.43 12.66
C VAL A 102 -2.00 0.97 11.65
N ASP A 103 -3.22 1.42 11.83
CA ASP A 103 -4.27 1.23 10.86
C ASP A 103 -4.12 2.26 9.72
N ASP A 104 -3.72 3.51 10.01
CA ASP A 104 -3.51 4.66 9.10
C ASP A 104 -2.02 5.07 8.93
N ASN A 105 -1.22 4.45 8.08
CA ASN A 105 -1.52 3.34 7.18
C ASN A 105 -0.49 2.22 7.31
N GLY A 106 -0.01 1.98 8.54
CA GLY A 106 0.93 0.90 8.82
C GLY A 106 0.45 -0.46 8.34
N SER A 107 -0.86 -0.69 8.37
CA SER A 107 -1.52 -1.92 7.95
C SER A 107 -1.57 -2.05 6.43
N GLY A 108 -1.81 -0.97 5.68
CA GLY A 108 -1.79 -0.97 4.23
C GLY A 108 -0.39 -1.22 3.68
N ILE A 109 0.62 -0.55 4.22
CA ILE A 109 2.01 -0.76 3.78
C ILE A 109 2.48 -2.17 4.17
N THR A 110 2.00 -2.71 5.29
CA THR A 110 2.22 -4.10 5.67
C THR A 110 1.62 -5.08 4.66
N ALA A 111 0.35 -4.88 4.27
CA ALA A 111 -0.31 -5.73 3.29
C ALA A 111 0.39 -5.69 1.92
N LEU A 112 0.84 -4.50 1.52
CA LEU A 112 1.59 -4.26 0.30
C LEU A 112 2.94 -5.00 0.30
N LEU A 113 3.74 -4.85 1.36
CA LEU A 113 5.03 -5.54 1.48
C LEU A 113 4.85 -7.07 1.59
N GLN A 114 3.76 -7.52 2.22
CA GLN A 114 3.42 -8.94 2.26
C GLN A 114 3.00 -9.47 0.89
N ALA A 115 2.25 -8.70 0.11
CA ALA A 115 1.87 -9.07 -1.26
C ALA A 115 3.11 -9.17 -2.16
N LEU A 116 4.02 -8.21 -2.06
CA LEU A 116 5.31 -8.24 -2.75
C LEU A 116 6.13 -9.50 -2.40
N LYS A 117 6.24 -9.84 -1.11
CA LYS A 117 6.90 -11.07 -0.65
C LYS A 117 6.34 -12.36 -1.24
N LEU A 118 5.04 -12.38 -1.55
CA LEU A 118 4.35 -13.55 -2.10
C LEU A 118 4.29 -13.54 -3.64
N TYR A 119 4.71 -12.44 -4.28
CA TYR A 119 4.64 -12.29 -5.71
C TYR A 119 5.86 -12.95 -6.37
N THR A 120 5.60 -13.90 -7.26
CA THR A 120 6.64 -14.75 -7.88
C THR A 120 6.68 -14.64 -9.42
N SER A 121 5.97 -13.67 -10.01
CA SER A 121 5.85 -13.52 -11.47
C SER A 121 6.26 -12.10 -11.92
N PRO A 122 6.77 -11.89 -13.15
CA PRO A 122 7.05 -10.55 -13.66
C PRO A 122 5.79 -9.87 -14.24
N GLY A 123 5.41 -8.72 -13.68
CA GLY A 123 4.26 -7.90 -14.07
C GLY A 123 3.99 -6.81 -13.04
N ALA A 124 3.69 -5.59 -13.50
CA ALA A 124 3.91 -4.33 -12.76
C ALA A 124 3.20 -4.17 -11.40
N VAL A 125 3.88 -3.46 -10.49
CA VAL A 125 3.32 -2.73 -9.35
C VAL A 125 3.97 -1.33 -9.34
N VAL A 126 3.19 -0.26 -9.28
CA VAL A 126 3.61 1.15 -9.08
C VAL A 126 2.83 1.71 -7.90
N MET A 127 3.36 2.49 -6.97
CA MET A 127 2.67 2.69 -5.67
C MET A 127 2.62 4.18 -5.28
N GLU A 128 1.44 4.79 -5.31
CA GLU A 128 1.21 6.20 -4.94
C GLU A 128 0.23 6.30 -3.75
N THR A 129 0.44 7.26 -2.85
CA THR A 129 0.04 7.13 -1.44
C THR A 129 -0.91 8.24 -0.95
N ILE A 130 -2.20 7.95 -0.77
CA ILE A 130 -3.07 8.61 0.23
C ILE A 130 -4.12 7.57 0.69
N LEU A 131 -4.00 7.01 1.89
CA LEU A 131 -5.04 6.18 2.51
C LEU A 131 -4.90 6.17 4.03
N ASN A 132 -5.93 6.58 4.77
CA ASN A 132 -5.94 6.64 6.22
C ASN A 132 -6.99 5.68 6.80
N TYR A 133 -6.62 4.58 7.46
CA TYR A 133 -7.61 3.77 8.18
C TYR A 133 -8.16 4.53 9.36
N ASN A 134 -9.45 4.77 9.27
CA ASN A 134 -10.19 5.40 10.33
C ASN A 134 -11.58 4.80 10.30
N ASN A 135 -11.88 4.00 11.31
CA ASN A 135 -13.20 3.39 11.48
C ASN A 135 -14.17 4.37 12.18
N THR A 136 -14.01 5.67 11.97
CA THR A 136 -15.01 6.70 12.27
C THR A 136 -15.80 6.98 11.00
N PRO A 137 -17.14 7.05 11.05
CA PRO A 137 -17.92 7.43 9.87
C PRO A 137 -17.44 8.79 9.32
N ASN A 138 -17.31 8.89 8.01
CA ASN A 138 -16.90 10.09 7.27
C ASN A 138 -15.46 10.56 7.53
N SER A 139 -14.58 9.65 7.91
CA SER A 139 -13.16 9.96 8.09
C SER A 139 -12.40 10.22 6.79
N GLN A 140 -12.91 9.72 5.66
CA GLN A 140 -12.32 9.94 4.34
C GLN A 140 -13.12 10.98 3.56
N ILE A 141 -12.41 11.93 2.97
CA ILE A 141 -12.96 12.96 2.09
C ILE A 141 -12.36 12.74 0.71
N PHE A 142 -13.22 12.54 -0.28
CA PHE A 142 -12.82 12.36 -1.67
C PHE A 142 -13.07 13.63 -2.48
N PRO A 143 -12.18 13.99 -3.42
CA PRO A 143 -12.47 15.06 -4.38
C PRO A 143 -13.78 14.77 -5.14
N PRO A 144 -14.59 15.79 -5.49
CA PRO A 144 -15.86 15.58 -6.22
C PRO A 144 -15.72 14.78 -7.52
N VAL A 145 -14.55 14.88 -8.18
CA VAL A 145 -14.24 14.13 -9.40
C VAL A 145 -14.18 12.61 -9.18
N TYR A 146 -13.92 12.14 -7.96
CA TYR A 146 -13.79 10.72 -7.67
C TYR A 146 -15.08 9.94 -7.94
N GLN A 147 -16.24 10.49 -7.58
CA GLN A 147 -17.54 9.87 -7.86
C GLN A 147 -17.79 9.71 -9.37
N LYS A 148 -17.33 10.67 -10.16
CA LYS A 148 -17.49 10.66 -11.62
C LYS A 148 -16.69 9.54 -12.28
N TYR A 149 -15.44 9.38 -11.88
CA TYR A 149 -14.53 8.40 -12.48
C TYR A 149 -14.67 7.00 -11.88
N PHE A 150 -15.11 6.90 -10.63
CA PHE A 150 -15.14 5.65 -9.88
C PHE A 150 -16.49 5.42 -9.16
N PRO A 151 -17.62 5.41 -9.88
CA PRO A 151 -18.95 5.41 -9.27
C PRO A 151 -19.23 4.17 -8.40
N GLN A 152 -18.77 2.98 -8.83
CA GLN A 152 -18.98 1.74 -8.08
C GLN A 152 -18.20 1.71 -6.77
N ALA A 153 -16.97 2.21 -6.75
CA ALA A 153 -16.22 2.34 -5.52
C ALA A 153 -16.77 3.40 -4.61
N TYR A 154 -17.13 4.56 -5.15
CA TYR A 154 -17.78 5.60 -4.38
C TYR A 154 -19.05 5.08 -3.69
N GLN A 155 -19.85 4.26 -4.38
CA GLN A 155 -21.02 3.59 -3.81
C GLN A 155 -20.64 2.62 -2.67
N ARG A 156 -19.62 1.77 -2.87
CA ARG A 156 -19.12 0.86 -1.81
C ARG A 156 -18.63 1.61 -0.58
N LEU A 157 -17.89 2.70 -0.80
CA LEU A 157 -17.40 3.58 0.25
C LEU A 157 -18.55 4.29 0.98
N SER A 158 -19.55 4.76 0.25
CA SER A 158 -20.76 5.39 0.81
C SER A 158 -21.55 4.41 1.68
N ILE A 159 -21.76 3.17 1.22
CA ILE A 159 -22.39 2.10 2.02
C ILE A 159 -21.60 1.86 3.30
N ASN A 160 -20.27 1.91 3.23
CA ASN A 160 -19.39 1.80 4.39
C ASN A 160 -19.13 3.14 5.12
N LYS A 161 -20.00 4.14 4.93
CA LYS A 161 -19.96 5.45 5.60
C LYS A 161 -18.62 6.19 5.44
N PHE A 162 -17.95 6.06 4.31
CA PHE A 162 -16.66 6.70 4.00
C PHE A 162 -15.62 6.54 5.12
N ARG A 163 -15.64 5.38 5.77
CA ARG A 163 -14.59 4.96 6.68
C ARG A 163 -13.30 4.77 5.90
N GLY A 164 -12.19 4.98 6.56
CA GLY A 164 -10.86 4.71 6.03
C GLY A 164 -10.46 3.25 5.99
N ASP A 165 -11.35 2.33 6.34
CA ASP A 165 -11.06 0.93 6.61
C ASP A 165 -10.91 0.04 5.37
N PHE A 166 -10.41 0.59 4.27
CA PHE A 166 -10.36 -0.10 2.98
C PHE A 166 -9.02 0.08 2.25
N LEU A 167 -8.65 -0.94 1.49
CA LEU A 167 -7.61 -0.88 0.47
C LEU A 167 -8.29 -0.67 -0.88
N THR A 168 -7.86 0.33 -1.65
CA THR A 168 -8.29 0.48 -3.05
C THR A 168 -7.30 -0.16 -4.00
N VAL A 169 -7.82 -0.94 -4.94
CA VAL A 169 -7.07 -1.47 -6.08
C VAL A 169 -7.71 -0.92 -7.34
N VAL A 170 -6.96 -0.15 -8.12
CA VAL A 170 -7.43 0.39 -9.40
C VAL A 170 -6.67 -0.32 -10.52
N GLY A 171 -7.39 -0.84 -11.51
CA GLY A 171 -6.79 -1.34 -12.74
C GLY A 171 -7.81 -1.33 -13.89
N ARG A 172 -7.48 -1.93 -15.02
CA ARG A 172 -8.32 -1.95 -16.21
C ARG A 172 -9.07 -3.26 -16.34
N SER A 173 -10.33 -3.18 -16.75
CA SER A 173 -11.28 -4.31 -16.73
C SER A 173 -10.83 -5.51 -17.58
N TYR A 174 -10.14 -5.27 -18.70
CA TYR A 174 -9.68 -6.33 -19.61
C TYR A 174 -8.23 -6.76 -19.38
N ASP A 175 -7.33 -5.78 -19.24
CA ASP A 175 -5.89 -6.03 -19.18
C ASP A 175 -5.44 -6.56 -17.80
N ASP A 176 -6.09 -6.07 -16.72
CA ASP A 176 -5.62 -6.27 -15.35
C ASP A 176 -6.55 -7.20 -14.53
N GLY A 177 -7.63 -7.71 -15.12
CA GLY A 177 -8.65 -8.50 -14.42
C GLY A 177 -8.11 -9.75 -13.71
N LYS A 178 -7.08 -10.42 -14.27
CA LYS A 178 -6.39 -11.54 -13.60
C LYS A 178 -5.61 -11.09 -12.36
N LEU A 179 -4.95 -9.93 -12.43
CA LEU A 179 -4.17 -9.38 -11.32
C LEU A 179 -5.08 -8.84 -10.22
N ILE A 180 -6.12 -8.09 -10.57
CA ILE A 180 -7.15 -7.60 -9.64
C ILE A 180 -7.82 -8.79 -8.94
N SER A 181 -8.16 -9.84 -9.70
CA SER A 181 -8.71 -11.08 -9.14
C SER A 181 -7.71 -11.79 -8.22
N GLY A 182 -6.43 -11.83 -8.60
CA GLY A 182 -5.35 -12.39 -7.78
C GLY A 182 -5.19 -11.68 -6.44
N ILE A 183 -5.12 -10.35 -6.46
CA ILE A 183 -5.05 -9.49 -5.27
C ILE A 183 -6.32 -9.67 -4.43
N SER A 184 -7.49 -9.64 -5.06
CA SER A 184 -8.78 -9.82 -4.38
C SER A 184 -8.89 -11.18 -3.71
N ASN A 185 -8.44 -12.24 -4.36
CA ASN A 185 -8.46 -13.60 -3.82
C ASN A 185 -7.41 -13.78 -2.70
N ALA A 186 -6.23 -13.17 -2.83
CA ALA A 186 -5.24 -13.15 -1.77
C ALA A 186 -5.78 -12.40 -0.54
N PHE A 187 -6.38 -11.23 -0.75
CA PHE A 187 -6.98 -10.41 0.30
C PHE A 187 -8.13 -11.14 1.02
N LYS A 188 -9.05 -11.77 0.30
CA LYS A 188 -10.14 -12.58 0.90
C LYS A 188 -9.64 -13.74 1.76
N LYS A 189 -8.45 -14.27 1.48
CA LYS A 189 -7.82 -15.34 2.26
C LYS A 189 -7.08 -14.80 3.49
N MET A 190 -6.83 -13.50 3.58
CA MET A 190 -6.27 -12.88 4.78
C MET A 190 -7.37 -12.71 5.83
N LYS A 191 -7.13 -13.22 7.03
CA LYS A 191 -7.92 -12.85 8.22
C LYS A 191 -7.27 -11.61 8.82
N THR A 192 -7.82 -10.43 8.55
CA THR A 192 -7.35 -9.17 9.14
C THR A 192 -8.12 -8.85 10.41
N SER A 193 -7.43 -8.32 11.43
CA SER A 193 -8.03 -7.81 12.66
C SER A 193 -7.33 -6.50 13.03
N PRO A 194 -8.03 -5.34 13.01
CA PRO A 194 -9.44 -5.20 12.65
C PRO A 194 -9.69 -5.53 11.16
N PRO A 195 -10.93 -5.86 10.78
CA PRO A 195 -11.25 -6.20 9.39
C PRO A 195 -11.00 -4.99 8.47
N LEU A 196 -10.27 -5.24 7.39
CA LEU A 196 -10.05 -4.32 6.27
C LEU A 196 -10.95 -4.74 5.11
N HIS A 197 -11.49 -3.76 4.39
CA HIS A 197 -12.27 -3.98 3.17
C HIS A 197 -11.40 -3.81 1.93
N LEU A 198 -11.70 -4.55 0.86
CA LEU A 198 -11.07 -4.32 -0.44
C LEU A 198 -12.08 -3.63 -1.36
N VAL A 199 -11.68 -2.49 -1.90
CA VAL A 199 -12.44 -1.73 -2.90
C VAL A 199 -11.69 -1.84 -4.23
N SER A 200 -12.04 -2.85 -5.00
CA SER A 200 -11.52 -3.02 -6.37
C SER A 200 -12.29 -2.12 -7.33
N GLN A 201 -11.56 -1.47 -8.23
CA GLN A 201 -12.05 -0.53 -9.23
C GLN A 201 -11.44 -0.87 -10.57
N GLU A 202 -12.32 -0.98 -11.56
CA GLU A 202 -11.95 -1.20 -12.93
C GLU A 202 -12.42 -0.01 -13.76
N PHE A 203 -11.58 0.47 -14.67
CA PHE A 203 -11.96 1.47 -15.66
C PHE A 203 -11.73 0.94 -17.08
N GLU A 204 -12.65 1.29 -17.97
CA GLU A 204 -12.53 1.06 -19.40
C GLU A 204 -11.70 2.18 -20.05
N ARG A 205 -11.09 1.90 -21.22
CA ARG A 205 -10.33 2.91 -21.98
C ARG A 205 -11.22 4.06 -22.44
#